data_AF-A0A246E4W1-F1
#
_entry.id   AF-A0A246E4W1-F1
#
_cell.length_a   1.000
_cell.length_b   1.000
_cell.length_c   1.000
_cell.angle_alpha   90.00
_cell.angle_beta   90.00
_cell.angle_gamma   90.00
#
_symmetry.space_group_name_H-M   'P 1'
#
loop_
_entity.id
_entity.type
_entity.pdbx_description
1 polymer ?
#
loop_
_entity_poly.entity_id
_entity_poly.type
_entity_poly.pdbx_seq_one_letter_code
_entity_poly.pdbx_strand_id
1 'polypeptide(L)'
;MAESTFISRSIAWALQRKPVRAFLLYSEHRGPVLADSVTYRTLFSVFAGVLLGFSVAALWLAGDPVAWQALIDAVNRVIPGLVGNNGLIKLDDIQAPAGLTIAGVIATVGLVGAAIGAIGSLRTAMRAIADQLTDDVLFVWVLLRNLALAIGIGGALVAAAGVTFLGTAGVGLLADLLGFSDENPLVQFGGWAVSLVVVFALDAVAVAVLFRVLSGVKVRKRALWSGALLGAAGLTVLQQLSGLFVGGATSNPLLASFASLIALLLWLNLSSQVILIATAYIVTGVREEEDRVRARFGATTFLQRRVQRAEDAVSAAARELEKARELEAEERAKAGG
;
A
#
# COMPACT_ATOMS: atom_id res chain seq x y z
N MET A 1 -45.52 3.56 -9.62
CA MET A 1 -44.88 4.87 -9.92
C MET A 1 -44.12 5.47 -8.73
N ALA A 2 -44.62 5.37 -7.48
CA ALA A 2 -43.90 5.88 -6.31
C ALA A 2 -42.58 5.15 -5.99
N GLU A 3 -42.54 3.82 -6.13
CA GLU A 3 -41.32 3.01 -5.91
C GLU A 3 -40.17 3.35 -6.87
N SER A 4 -40.43 3.54 -8.17
CA SER A 4 -39.37 3.88 -9.13
C SER A 4 -38.79 5.27 -8.87
N THR A 5 -39.58 6.17 -8.28
CA THR A 5 -39.15 7.52 -7.89
C THR A 5 -38.25 7.46 -6.65
N PHE A 6 -38.57 6.61 -5.68
CA PHE A 6 -37.74 6.42 -4.49
C PHE A 6 -36.38 5.77 -4.81
N ILE A 7 -36.37 4.75 -5.67
CA ILE A 7 -35.13 4.10 -6.13
C ILE A 7 -34.26 5.10 -6.89
N SER A 8 -34.85 5.88 -7.80
CA SER A 8 -34.11 6.86 -8.61
C SER A 8 -33.52 7.99 -7.76
N ARG A 9 -34.25 8.47 -6.74
CA ARG A 9 -33.74 9.45 -5.77
C ARG A 9 -32.61 8.89 -4.92
N SER A 10 -32.72 7.64 -4.47
CA SER A 10 -31.68 6.95 -3.71
C SER A 10 -30.40 6.76 -4.52
N ILE A 11 -30.52 6.38 -5.79
CA ILE A 11 -29.37 6.27 -6.72
C ILE A 11 -28.71 7.63 -6.92
N ALA A 12 -29.49 8.68 -7.21
CA ALA A 12 -28.94 10.02 -7.39
C ALA A 12 -28.23 10.52 -6.12
N TRP A 13 -28.82 10.30 -4.95
CA TRP A 13 -28.20 10.64 -3.67
C TRP A 13 -26.90 9.87 -3.43
N ALA A 14 -26.86 8.58 -3.74
CA ALA A 14 -25.65 7.76 -3.62
C ALA A 14 -24.56 8.26 -4.57
N LEU A 15 -24.89 8.56 -5.84
CA LEU A 15 -23.95 9.05 -6.85
C LEU A 15 -23.40 10.45 -6.55
N GLN A 16 -24.06 11.26 -5.71
CA GLN A 16 -23.52 12.53 -5.22
C GLN A 16 -22.41 12.35 -4.18
N ARG A 17 -22.31 11.18 -3.53
CA ARG A 17 -21.31 10.94 -2.48
C ARG A 17 -19.97 10.53 -3.10
N LYS A 18 -18.92 11.30 -2.79
CA LYS A 18 -17.55 11.00 -3.20
C LYS A 18 -17.11 9.54 -2.92
N PRO A 19 -17.37 8.94 -1.73
CA PRO A 19 -17.03 7.53 -1.49
C PRO A 19 -17.66 6.55 -2.49
N VAL A 20 -18.93 6.77 -2.86
CA VAL A 20 -19.63 5.91 -3.85
C VAL A 20 -19.01 6.11 -5.22
N ARG A 21 -18.76 7.34 -5.64
CA ARG A 21 -18.12 7.63 -6.93
C ARG A 21 -16.72 7.02 -7.03
N ALA A 22 -15.96 7.05 -5.93
CA ALA A 22 -14.63 6.47 -5.81
C ALA A 22 -14.68 4.92 -5.87
N PHE A 23 -15.60 4.31 -5.15
CA PHE A 23 -15.79 2.85 -5.21
C PHE A 23 -16.22 2.39 -6.60
N LEU A 24 -17.15 3.13 -7.24
CA LEU A 24 -17.54 2.86 -8.61
C LEU A 24 -16.37 3.04 -9.57
N LEU A 25 -15.54 4.08 -9.42
CA LEU A 25 -14.32 4.27 -10.23
C LEU A 25 -13.37 3.07 -10.10
N TYR A 26 -13.14 2.61 -8.86
CA TYR A 26 -12.35 1.42 -8.58
C TYR A 26 -12.94 0.17 -9.27
N SER A 27 -14.24 -0.08 -9.12
CA SER A 27 -14.90 -1.23 -9.75
C SER A 27 -14.90 -1.15 -11.28
N GLU A 28 -15.11 0.04 -11.84
CA GLU A 28 -15.17 0.31 -13.27
C GLU A 28 -13.83 0.03 -13.96
N HIS A 29 -12.71 0.29 -13.27
CA HIS A 29 -11.35 0.01 -13.73
C HIS A 29 -10.86 -1.40 -13.39
N ARG A 30 -11.77 -2.32 -13.05
CA ARG A 30 -11.43 -3.70 -12.66
C ARG A 30 -10.47 -3.74 -11.46
N GLY A 31 -10.68 -2.84 -10.50
CA GLY A 31 -9.88 -2.70 -9.30
C GLY A 31 -9.59 -4.00 -8.54
N PRO A 32 -10.55 -4.94 -8.38
CA PRO A 32 -10.27 -6.23 -7.75
C PRO A 32 -9.22 -7.05 -8.52
N VAL A 33 -9.33 -7.12 -9.85
CA VAL A 33 -8.35 -7.83 -10.71
C VAL A 33 -6.96 -7.18 -10.62
N LEU A 34 -6.92 -5.85 -10.54
CA LEU A 34 -5.67 -5.12 -10.32
C LEU A 34 -5.08 -5.45 -8.94
N ALA A 35 -5.91 -5.49 -7.89
CA ALA A 35 -5.48 -5.87 -6.54
C ALA A 35 -4.91 -7.31 -6.52
N ASP A 36 -5.51 -8.25 -7.24
CA ASP A 36 -5.00 -9.62 -7.34
C ASP A 36 -3.60 -9.67 -7.96
N SER A 37 -3.37 -8.91 -9.03
CA SER A 37 -2.05 -8.81 -9.66
C SER A 37 -0.99 -8.18 -8.72
N VAL A 38 -1.39 -7.17 -7.95
CA VAL A 38 -0.53 -6.55 -6.93
C VAL A 38 -0.23 -7.57 -5.84
N THR A 39 -1.23 -8.28 -5.34
CA THR A 39 -1.11 -9.31 -4.29
C THR A 39 -0.09 -10.36 -4.65
N TYR A 40 -0.21 -10.95 -5.85
CA TYR A 40 0.71 -11.98 -6.33
C TYR A 40 2.14 -11.45 -6.34
N ARG A 41 2.35 -10.26 -6.91
CA ARG A 41 3.69 -9.67 -6.98
C ARG A 41 4.24 -9.29 -5.62
N THR A 42 3.40 -8.77 -4.73
CA THR A 42 3.73 -8.44 -3.34
C THR A 42 4.12 -9.67 -2.54
N LEU A 43 3.48 -10.82 -2.75
CA LEU A 43 3.87 -12.05 -2.08
C LEU A 43 5.34 -12.39 -2.35
N PHE A 44 5.75 -12.44 -3.62
CA PHE A 44 7.16 -12.66 -3.97
C PHE A 44 8.08 -11.56 -3.46
N SER A 45 7.63 -10.31 -3.53
CA SER A 45 8.42 -9.18 -3.03
C SER A 45 8.64 -9.24 -1.53
N VAL A 46 7.65 -9.70 -0.76
CA VAL A 46 7.74 -9.88 0.69
C VAL A 46 8.74 -10.97 1.02
N PHE A 47 8.62 -12.16 0.41
CA PHE A 47 9.60 -13.24 0.64
C PHE A 47 11.02 -12.82 0.24
N ALA A 48 11.18 -12.20 -0.92
CA ALA A 48 12.48 -11.72 -1.38
C ALA A 48 13.04 -10.60 -0.50
N GLY A 49 12.19 -9.67 -0.08
CA GLY A 49 12.56 -8.55 0.79
C GLY A 49 12.93 -9.00 2.19
N VAL A 50 12.20 -9.96 2.78
CA VAL A 50 12.54 -10.58 4.06
C VAL A 50 13.87 -11.30 3.92
N LEU A 51 14.05 -12.15 2.91
CA LEU A 51 15.32 -12.89 2.74
C LEU A 51 16.50 -11.93 2.59
N LEU A 52 16.41 -10.92 1.73
CA LEU A 52 17.46 -9.92 1.56
C LEU A 52 17.70 -9.10 2.83
N GLY A 53 16.62 -8.59 3.43
CA GLY A 53 16.68 -7.74 4.62
C GLY A 53 17.31 -8.46 5.81
N PHE A 54 16.87 -9.69 6.10
CA PHE A 54 17.42 -10.50 7.17
C PHE A 54 18.81 -11.05 6.86
N SER A 55 19.15 -11.32 5.59
CA SER A 55 20.53 -11.67 5.22
C SER A 55 21.50 -10.51 5.50
N VAL A 56 21.10 -9.28 5.18
CA VAL A 56 21.90 -8.09 5.50
C VAL A 56 21.93 -7.83 7.01
N ALA A 57 20.78 -7.97 7.70
CA ALA A 57 20.71 -7.82 9.14
C ALA A 57 21.56 -8.86 9.88
N ALA A 58 21.63 -10.11 9.40
CA ALA A 58 22.45 -11.15 10.00
C ALA A 58 23.95 -10.82 9.93
N LEU A 59 24.38 -10.04 8.95
CA LEU A 59 25.77 -9.56 8.84
C LEU A 59 26.07 -8.39 9.78
N TRP A 60 25.09 -7.48 9.97
CA TRP A 60 25.27 -6.23 10.72
C TRP A 60 24.89 -6.30 12.20
N LEU A 61 23.84 -7.05 12.52
CA LEU A 61 23.30 -7.23 13.86
C LEU A 61 23.83 -8.53 14.52
N ALA A 62 24.86 -9.15 13.92
CA ALA A 62 25.50 -10.33 14.49
C ALA A 62 25.98 -10.03 15.93
N GLY A 63 25.33 -10.66 16.91
CA GLY A 63 25.66 -10.49 18.33
C GLY A 63 24.82 -9.47 19.11
N ASP A 64 23.85 -8.78 18.48
CA ASP A 64 22.87 -7.93 19.17
C ASP A 64 21.46 -8.56 19.14
N PRO A 65 21.09 -9.38 20.15
CA PRO A 65 19.79 -10.04 20.19
C PRO A 65 18.62 -9.05 20.37
N VAL A 66 18.88 -7.87 20.95
CA VAL A 66 17.83 -6.86 21.19
C VAL A 66 17.45 -6.20 19.86
N ALA A 67 18.45 -5.78 19.09
CA ALA A 67 18.21 -5.21 17.77
C ALA A 67 17.58 -6.23 16.81
N TRP A 68 17.96 -7.51 16.91
CA TRP A 68 17.37 -8.59 16.11
C TRP A 68 15.88 -8.77 16.41
N GLN A 69 15.50 -8.81 17.70
CA GLN A 69 14.11 -8.93 18.10
C GLN A 69 13.29 -7.69 17.67
N ALA A 70 13.86 -6.49 17.81
CA ALA A 70 13.20 -5.26 17.37
C ALA A 70 12.90 -5.26 15.86
N LEU A 71 13.79 -5.83 15.03
CA LEU A 71 13.56 -6.00 13.59
C LEU A 71 12.42 -6.98 13.31
N ILE A 72 12.38 -8.13 14.00
CA ILE A 72 11.29 -9.11 13.89
C ILE A 72 9.95 -8.46 14.26
N ASP A 73 9.92 -7.73 15.37
CA ASP A 73 8.71 -7.04 15.85
C ASP A 73 8.24 -5.98 14.85
N ALA A 74 9.16 -5.23 14.25
CA ALA A 74 8.85 -4.22 13.23
C ALA A 74 8.17 -4.83 11.99
N VAL A 75 8.69 -5.96 11.51
CA VAL A 75 8.14 -6.68 10.36
C VAL A 75 6.75 -7.24 10.69
N ASN A 76 6.61 -7.87 11.86
CA ASN A 76 5.34 -8.47 12.28
C ASN A 76 4.24 -7.45 12.59
N ARG A 77 4.58 -6.17 12.84
CA ARG A 77 3.57 -5.10 12.95
C ARG A 77 2.91 -4.76 11.61
N VAL A 78 3.66 -4.86 10.52
CA VAL A 78 3.13 -4.56 9.17
C VAL A 78 2.52 -5.79 8.52
N ILE A 79 3.13 -6.95 8.73
CA ILE A 79 2.62 -8.23 8.25
C ILE A 79 2.64 -9.24 9.40
N PRO A 80 1.52 -9.37 10.13
CA PRO A 80 1.41 -10.25 11.29
C PRO A 80 1.73 -11.71 10.96
N GLY A 81 2.58 -12.33 11.78
CA GLY A 81 2.93 -13.75 11.67
C GLY A 81 3.84 -14.10 10.49
N LEU A 82 4.48 -13.10 9.85
CA LEU A 82 5.35 -13.34 8.72
C LEU A 82 6.66 -14.02 9.12
N VAL A 83 7.26 -13.58 10.22
CA VAL A 83 8.64 -13.93 10.59
C VAL A 83 8.71 -14.32 12.07
N GLY A 84 9.42 -15.41 12.39
CA GLY A 84 9.65 -15.89 13.77
C GLY A 84 9.55 -17.41 13.90
N ASN A 85 9.72 -17.94 15.12
CA ASN A 85 9.70 -19.40 15.38
C ASN A 85 8.40 -20.09 14.95
N ASN A 86 7.27 -19.37 15.07
CA ASN A 86 5.94 -19.80 14.61
C ASN A 86 5.48 -19.03 13.36
N GLY A 87 6.36 -18.25 12.73
CA GLY A 87 6.06 -17.46 11.54
C GLY A 87 6.16 -18.28 10.26
N LEU A 88 5.68 -17.70 9.16
CA LEU A 88 5.80 -18.29 7.81
C LEU A 88 7.26 -18.49 7.37
N ILE A 89 8.14 -17.60 7.81
CA ILE A 89 9.57 -17.63 7.50
C ILE A 89 10.33 -17.86 8.81
N LYS A 90 11.01 -19.01 8.88
CA LYS A 90 11.92 -19.35 9.98
C LYS A 90 13.28 -18.69 9.72
N LEU A 91 13.72 -17.84 10.64
CA LEU A 91 14.98 -17.11 10.46
C LEU A 91 16.22 -17.92 10.79
N ASP A 92 16.07 -18.98 11.58
CA ASP A 92 17.18 -19.86 11.98
C ASP A 92 17.84 -20.53 10.77
N ASP A 93 17.11 -20.62 9.65
CA ASP A 93 17.57 -21.15 8.37
C ASP A 93 18.24 -20.07 7.48
N ILE A 94 18.13 -18.78 7.81
CA ILE A 94 18.72 -17.67 7.06
C ILE A 94 20.15 -17.44 7.54
N GLN A 95 21.09 -18.20 6.95
CA GLN A 95 22.51 -18.07 7.24
C GLN A 95 23.14 -16.89 6.49
N ALA A 96 24.12 -16.24 7.13
CA ALA A 96 24.94 -15.22 6.49
C ALA A 96 25.60 -15.79 5.22
N PRO A 97 25.57 -15.09 4.07
CA PRO A 97 26.17 -15.58 2.83
C PRO A 97 27.66 -15.89 3.03
N ALA A 98 28.09 -17.11 2.72
CA ALA A 98 29.48 -17.56 2.89
C ALA A 98 30.50 -16.92 1.91
N GLY A 99 30.06 -15.99 1.04
CA GLY A 99 30.91 -15.24 0.11
C GLY A 99 30.18 -14.74 -1.14
N LEU A 100 30.84 -13.88 -1.92
CA LEU A 100 30.36 -13.40 -3.23
C LEU A 100 30.60 -14.46 -4.31
N THR A 101 29.72 -15.44 -4.40
CA THR A 101 29.72 -16.41 -5.50
C THR A 101 28.93 -15.88 -6.71
N ILE A 102 29.23 -16.36 -7.92
CA ILE A 102 28.44 -16.01 -9.13
C ILE A 102 26.96 -16.38 -8.91
N ALA A 103 26.70 -17.54 -8.31
CA ALA A 103 25.35 -17.97 -7.93
C ALA A 103 24.70 -16.99 -6.93
N GLY A 104 25.45 -16.51 -5.93
CA GLY A 104 25.00 -15.49 -4.98
C GLY A 104 24.68 -14.15 -5.63
N VAL A 105 25.48 -13.70 -6.60
CA VAL A 105 25.21 -12.47 -7.37
C VAL A 105 23.93 -12.62 -8.19
N ILE A 106 23.78 -13.72 -8.93
CA ILE A 106 22.58 -13.98 -9.74
C ILE A 106 21.33 -14.08 -8.84
N ALA A 107 21.43 -14.80 -7.71
CA ALA A 107 20.35 -14.90 -6.74
C ALA A 107 19.98 -13.53 -6.16
N THR A 108 20.96 -12.71 -5.80
CA THR A 108 20.75 -11.35 -5.27
C THR A 108 20.05 -10.46 -6.29
N VAL A 109 20.49 -10.47 -7.55
CA VAL A 109 19.84 -9.71 -8.63
C VAL A 109 18.39 -10.17 -8.82
N GLY A 110 18.15 -11.49 -8.83
CA GLY A 110 16.81 -12.07 -8.92
C GLY A 110 15.92 -11.64 -7.75
N LEU A 111 16.43 -11.69 -6.51
CA LEU A 111 15.73 -11.27 -5.30
C LEU A 111 15.43 -9.77 -5.30
N VAL A 112 16.37 -8.92 -5.72
CA VAL A 112 16.15 -7.48 -5.84
C VAL A 112 15.05 -7.21 -6.88
N GLY A 113 15.11 -7.87 -8.04
CA GLY A 113 14.06 -7.78 -9.05
C GLY A 113 12.68 -8.24 -8.53
N ALA A 114 12.65 -9.30 -7.73
CA ALA A 114 11.43 -9.78 -7.07
C ALA A 114 10.93 -8.79 -6.02
N ALA A 115 11.78 -8.26 -5.14
CA ALA A 115 11.46 -7.31 -4.08
C ALA A 115 10.88 -6.00 -4.62
N ILE A 116 11.44 -5.51 -5.73
CA ILE A 116 10.99 -4.29 -6.39
C ILE A 116 9.68 -4.51 -7.18
N GLY A 117 9.38 -5.76 -7.53
CA GLY A 117 8.24 -6.15 -8.34
C GLY A 117 6.90 -5.55 -7.88
N ALA A 118 6.61 -5.60 -6.58
CA ALA A 118 5.36 -5.10 -5.99
C ALA A 118 5.13 -3.61 -6.26
N ILE A 119 6.20 -2.82 -6.23
CA ILE A 119 6.11 -1.38 -6.48
C ILE A 119 5.74 -1.14 -7.94
N GLY A 120 6.28 -1.95 -8.85
CA GLY A 120 5.94 -1.93 -10.27
C GLY A 120 4.47 -2.27 -10.51
N SER A 121 3.98 -3.38 -9.95
CA SER A 121 2.57 -3.79 -10.11
C SER A 121 1.61 -2.78 -9.48
N LEU A 122 1.93 -2.26 -8.28
CA LEU A 122 1.12 -1.24 -7.63
C LEU A 122 1.09 0.06 -8.45
N ARG A 123 2.23 0.49 -9.00
CA ARG A 123 2.29 1.64 -9.91
C ARG A 123 1.35 1.46 -11.09
N THR A 124 1.42 0.33 -11.78
CA THR A 124 0.57 0.03 -12.93
C THR A 124 -0.91 0.05 -12.53
N ALA A 125 -1.26 -0.58 -11.41
CA ALA A 125 -2.63 -0.59 -10.91
C ALA A 125 -3.16 0.82 -10.57
N MET A 126 -2.34 1.64 -9.90
CA MET A 126 -2.72 3.00 -9.53
C MET A 126 -2.87 3.91 -10.75
N ARG A 127 -1.99 3.77 -11.74
CA ARG A 127 -2.06 4.51 -13.00
C ARG A 127 -3.25 4.10 -13.86
N ALA A 128 -3.58 2.80 -13.88
CA ALA A 128 -4.76 2.30 -14.56
C ALA A 128 -6.05 2.90 -13.97
N ILE A 129 -6.15 3.05 -12.64
CA ILE A 129 -7.28 3.73 -11.98
C ILE A 129 -7.27 5.25 -12.24
N ALA A 130 -6.09 5.83 -12.41
CA ALA A 130 -5.89 7.26 -12.63
C ALA A 130 -5.98 7.69 -14.11
N ASP A 131 -6.30 6.76 -15.03
CA ASP A 131 -6.28 6.99 -16.48
C ASP A 131 -4.94 7.57 -16.97
N GLN A 132 -3.83 7.11 -16.37
CA GLN A 132 -2.46 7.45 -16.80
C GLN A 132 -1.92 6.32 -17.67
N LEU A 133 -1.92 6.55 -18.99
CA LEU A 133 -1.77 5.49 -20.00
C LEU A 133 -0.30 5.06 -20.24
N THR A 134 0.69 5.94 -20.02
CA THR A 134 2.10 5.66 -20.36
C THR A 134 3.10 6.19 -19.31
N ASP A 135 4.28 5.55 -19.24
CA ASP A 135 5.47 6.02 -18.51
C ASP A 135 6.57 6.31 -19.54
N ASP A 136 6.86 7.59 -19.85
CA ASP A 136 7.85 7.96 -20.88
C ASP A 136 9.31 7.84 -20.40
N VAL A 137 9.54 7.05 -19.35
CA VAL A 137 10.83 7.01 -18.66
C VAL A 137 11.54 5.71 -19.02
N LEU A 138 12.84 5.81 -19.35
CA LEU A 138 13.67 4.63 -19.63
C LEU A 138 13.52 3.60 -18.50
N PHE A 139 13.45 2.32 -18.88
CA PHE A 139 13.26 1.19 -17.97
C PHE A 139 14.23 1.21 -16.77
N VAL A 140 15.48 1.62 -16.99
CA VAL A 140 16.50 1.71 -15.92
C VAL A 140 16.13 2.72 -14.85
N TRP A 141 15.58 3.89 -15.22
CA TRP A 141 15.14 4.90 -14.27
C TRP A 141 13.92 4.45 -13.46
N VAL A 142 13.01 3.70 -14.10
CA VAL A 142 11.87 3.08 -13.41
C VAL A 142 12.37 2.11 -12.35
N LEU A 143 13.36 1.27 -12.70
CA LEU A 143 13.96 0.30 -11.78
C LEU A 143 14.67 0.98 -10.61
N LEU A 144 15.51 1.98 -10.87
CA LEU A 144 16.19 2.75 -9.82
C LEU A 144 15.22 3.46 -8.88
N ARG A 145 14.15 4.06 -9.42
CA ARG A 145 13.12 4.72 -8.60
C ARG A 145 12.36 3.73 -7.74
N ASN A 146 12.04 2.55 -8.27
CA ASN A 146 11.39 1.52 -7.47
C ASN A 146 12.34 0.95 -6.40
N LEU A 147 13.63 0.80 -6.70
CA LEU A 147 14.64 0.42 -5.70
C LEU A 147 14.75 1.47 -4.58
N ALA A 148 14.82 2.76 -4.94
CA ALA A 148 14.86 3.85 -3.96
C ALA A 148 13.59 3.87 -3.08
N LEU A 149 12.42 3.61 -3.65
CA LEU A 149 11.18 3.44 -2.90
C LEU A 149 11.22 2.23 -1.97
N ALA A 150 11.72 1.08 -2.43
CA ALA A 150 11.85 -0.12 -1.61
C ALA A 150 12.77 0.13 -0.39
N ILE A 151 13.91 0.79 -0.62
CA ILE A 151 14.82 1.21 0.45
C ILE A 151 14.14 2.20 1.39
N GLY A 152 13.40 3.18 0.86
CA GLY A 152 12.64 4.15 1.65
C GLY A 152 11.57 3.50 2.53
N ILE A 153 10.87 2.48 2.02
CA ILE A 153 9.91 1.69 2.80
C ILE A 153 10.65 0.93 3.90
N GLY A 154 11.76 0.25 3.59
CA GLY A 154 12.58 -0.43 4.59
C GLY A 154 13.08 0.49 5.71
N GLY A 155 13.60 1.67 5.34
CA GLY A 155 14.00 2.70 6.31
C GLY A 155 12.84 3.24 7.15
N ALA A 156 11.65 3.40 6.55
CA ALA A 156 10.45 3.80 7.27
C ALA A 156 10.00 2.74 8.28
N LEU A 157 10.15 1.44 7.97
CA LEU A 157 9.87 0.36 8.92
C LEU A 157 10.81 0.40 10.13
N VAL A 158 12.11 0.61 9.89
CA VAL A 158 13.09 0.76 10.97
C VAL A 158 12.79 2.00 11.82
N ALA A 159 12.48 3.13 11.18
CA ALA A 159 12.08 4.35 11.88
C ALA A 159 10.80 4.14 12.72
N ALA A 160 9.80 3.44 12.17
CA ALA A 160 8.58 3.08 12.88
C ALA A 160 8.85 2.20 14.10
N ALA A 161 9.77 1.24 13.97
CA ALA A 161 10.22 0.41 15.09
C ALA A 161 10.81 1.26 16.21
N GLY A 162 11.71 2.20 15.85
CA GLY A 162 12.33 3.13 16.79
C GLY A 162 11.32 4.06 17.46
N VAL A 163 10.41 4.68 16.69
CA VAL A 163 9.33 5.54 17.23
C VAL A 163 8.45 4.76 18.20
N THR A 164 8.11 3.52 17.87
CA THR A 164 7.28 2.69 18.76
C THR A 164 8.02 2.33 20.04
N PHE A 165 9.28 1.91 19.94
CA PHE A 165 10.13 1.60 21.10
C PHE A 165 10.24 2.80 22.05
N LEU A 166 10.53 3.99 21.50
CA LEU A 166 10.57 5.24 22.26
C LEU A 166 9.20 5.62 22.82
N GLY A 167 8.13 5.39 22.07
CA GLY A 167 6.75 5.64 22.49
C GLY A 167 6.33 4.78 23.67
N THR A 168 6.60 3.48 23.63
CA THR A 168 6.30 2.55 24.73
C THR A 168 7.16 2.85 25.96
N ALA A 169 8.45 3.15 25.76
CA ALA A 169 9.33 3.56 26.86
C ALA A 169 8.88 4.88 27.50
N GLY A 170 8.44 5.86 26.69
CA GLY A 170 7.92 7.14 27.16
C GLY A 170 6.61 7.00 27.94
N VAL A 171 5.72 6.09 27.54
CA VAL A 171 4.49 5.78 28.30
C VAL A 171 4.83 5.16 29.66
N GLY A 172 5.81 4.24 29.73
CA GLY A 172 6.29 3.67 30.99
C GLY A 172 6.89 4.72 31.92
N LEU A 173 7.76 5.60 31.40
CA LEU A 173 8.35 6.69 32.18
C LEU A 173 7.31 7.68 32.72
N LEU A 174 6.28 8.00 31.94
CA LEU A 174 5.18 8.86 32.40
C LEU A 174 4.29 8.16 33.44
N ALA A 175 4.07 6.85 33.30
CA ALA A 175 3.33 6.05 34.28
C ALA A 175 4.08 5.99 35.62
N ASP A 176 5.38 5.73 35.60
CA ASP A 176 6.25 5.73 36.78
C ASP A 176 6.26 7.09 37.48
N LEU A 177 6.34 8.18 36.71
CA LEU A 177 6.39 9.55 37.24
C LEU A 177 5.04 9.99 37.85
N LEU A 178 3.94 9.41 37.38
CA LEU A 178 2.60 9.60 37.93
C LEU A 178 2.23 8.56 39.01
N GLY A 179 3.12 7.62 39.32
CA GLY A 179 2.93 6.60 40.34
C GLY A 179 1.91 5.51 39.97
N PHE A 180 1.63 5.33 38.67
CA PHE A 180 0.80 4.24 38.19
C PHE A 180 1.64 2.99 37.96
N SER A 181 1.15 1.83 38.40
CA SER A 181 1.74 0.55 38.03
C SER A 181 1.48 0.23 36.55
N ASP A 182 2.39 -0.49 35.90
CA ASP A 182 2.25 -0.97 34.51
C ASP A 182 0.97 -1.80 34.27
N GLU A 183 0.42 -2.39 35.34
CA GLU A 183 -0.83 -3.16 35.31
C GLU A 183 -2.09 -2.29 35.29
N ASN A 184 -1.98 -0.97 35.42
CA ASN A 184 -3.14 -0.08 35.43
C ASN A 184 -3.84 -0.09 34.05
N PRO A 185 -5.16 -0.37 34.01
CA PRO A 185 -5.93 -0.37 32.76
C PRO A 185 -5.81 0.93 31.94
N LEU A 186 -5.60 2.08 32.60
CA LEU A 186 -5.41 3.37 31.94
C LEU A 186 -4.05 3.47 31.23
N VAL A 187 -2.99 2.91 31.81
CA VAL A 187 -1.65 2.89 31.21
C VAL A 187 -1.63 1.95 30.02
N GLN A 188 -2.24 0.76 30.14
CA GLN A 188 -2.38 -0.19 29.04
C GLN A 188 -3.21 0.37 27.89
N PHE A 189 -4.36 0.99 28.18
CA PHE A 189 -5.18 1.65 27.17
C PHE A 189 -4.44 2.84 26.51
N GLY A 190 -3.71 3.63 27.29
CA GLY A 190 -2.88 4.72 26.79
C GLY A 190 -1.80 4.24 25.83
N GLY A 191 -1.07 3.19 26.19
CA GLY A 191 -0.06 2.56 25.33
C GLY A 191 -0.66 2.00 24.03
N TRP A 192 -1.80 1.31 24.11
CA TRP A 192 -2.52 0.83 22.93
C TRP A 192 -2.99 1.97 22.03
N ALA A 193 -3.57 3.04 22.59
CA ALA A 193 -4.05 4.19 21.83
C ALA A 193 -2.90 4.94 21.13
N VAL A 194 -1.78 5.14 21.82
CA VAL A 194 -0.57 5.75 21.23
C VAL A 194 -0.06 4.89 20.08
N SER A 195 0.06 3.57 20.28
CA SER A 195 0.47 2.63 19.24
C SER A 195 -0.45 2.71 18.02
N LEU A 196 -1.78 2.69 18.25
CA LEU A 196 -2.79 2.79 17.19
C LEU A 196 -2.67 4.10 16.40
N VAL A 197 -2.47 5.23 17.08
CA VAL A 197 -2.30 6.54 16.43
C VAL A 197 -1.00 6.59 15.61
N VAL A 198 0.10 6.05 16.14
CA VAL A 198 1.38 5.99 15.42
C VAL A 198 1.25 5.14 14.16
N VAL A 199 0.67 3.95 14.28
CA VAL A 199 0.42 3.04 13.16
C VAL A 199 -0.48 3.70 12.11
N PHE A 200 -1.59 4.30 12.52
CA PHE A 200 -2.50 5.00 11.62
C PHE A 200 -1.80 6.17 10.90
N ALA A 201 -0.95 6.93 11.60
CA ALA A 201 -0.18 8.01 10.99
C ALA A 201 0.84 7.49 9.96
N LEU A 202 1.52 6.38 10.27
CA LEU A 202 2.45 5.72 9.35
C LEU A 202 1.73 5.21 8.11
N ASP A 203 0.58 4.56 8.26
CA ASP A 203 -0.24 4.09 7.14
C ASP A 203 -0.72 5.26 6.28
N ALA A 204 -1.15 6.37 6.89
CA ALA A 204 -1.57 7.56 6.15
C ALA A 204 -0.42 8.16 5.35
N VAL A 205 0.78 8.27 5.95
CA VAL A 205 1.98 8.71 5.25
C VAL A 205 2.34 7.75 4.12
N ALA A 206 2.31 6.43 4.37
CA ALA A 206 2.62 5.41 3.38
C ALA A 206 1.69 5.50 2.18
N VAL A 207 0.37 5.53 2.39
CA VAL A 207 -0.61 5.69 1.30
C VAL A 207 -0.41 7.00 0.56
N ALA A 208 -0.15 8.12 1.26
CA ALA A 208 0.11 9.40 0.62
C ALA A 208 1.38 9.40 -0.24
N VAL A 209 2.47 8.79 0.24
CA VAL A 209 3.74 8.67 -0.48
C VAL A 209 3.59 7.74 -1.68
N LEU A 210 3.02 6.55 -1.50
CA LEU A 210 2.74 5.61 -2.57
C LEU A 210 1.90 6.29 -3.66
N PHE A 211 0.83 6.99 -3.29
CA PHE A 211 0.03 7.75 -4.25
C PHE A 211 0.83 8.82 -4.96
N ARG A 212 1.52 9.68 -4.23
CA ARG A 212 2.23 10.82 -4.82
C ARG A 212 3.36 10.38 -5.75
N VAL A 213 4.02 9.26 -5.46
CA VAL A 213 5.16 8.78 -6.25
C VAL A 213 4.72 7.90 -7.42
N LEU A 214 3.69 7.06 -7.24
CA LEU A 214 3.33 6.01 -8.21
C LEU A 214 2.20 6.39 -9.16
N SER A 215 1.22 7.19 -8.71
CA SER A 215 -0.01 7.47 -9.49
C SER A 215 0.22 8.25 -10.78
N GLY A 216 1.31 9.03 -10.87
CA GLY A 216 1.54 9.95 -12.00
C GLY A 216 0.67 11.21 -11.99
N VAL A 217 -0.23 11.38 -11.01
CA VAL A 217 -1.17 12.50 -10.94
C VAL A 217 -0.64 13.63 -10.06
N LYS A 218 -0.73 14.88 -10.56
CA LYS A 218 -0.46 16.08 -9.75
C LYS A 218 -1.65 16.33 -8.81
N VAL A 219 -1.43 16.12 -7.52
CA VAL A 219 -2.49 16.22 -6.50
C VAL A 219 -2.26 17.39 -5.55
N ARG A 220 -3.35 18.07 -5.17
CA ARG A 220 -3.32 19.06 -4.07
C ARG A 220 -3.33 18.35 -2.72
N LYS A 221 -2.68 18.95 -1.71
CA LYS A 221 -2.51 18.36 -0.36
C LYS A 221 -3.83 17.91 0.27
N ARG A 222 -4.92 18.68 0.09
CA ARG A 222 -6.24 18.35 0.65
C ARG A 222 -6.82 17.05 0.06
N ALA A 223 -6.85 16.91 -1.26
CA ALA A 223 -7.33 15.70 -1.91
C ALA A 223 -6.47 14.47 -1.54
N LEU A 224 -5.14 14.64 -1.51
CA LEU A 224 -4.20 13.59 -1.11
C LEU A 224 -4.48 13.06 0.30
N TRP A 225 -4.45 13.94 1.31
CA TRP A 225 -4.65 13.53 2.70
C TRP A 225 -6.05 13.00 2.97
N SER A 226 -7.08 13.53 2.28
CA SER A 226 -8.45 13.00 2.44
C SER A 226 -8.58 11.52 2.07
N GLY A 227 -7.89 11.07 1.02
CA GLY A 227 -7.88 9.66 0.65
C GLY A 227 -6.82 8.84 1.37
N ALA A 228 -5.69 9.45 1.72
CA ALA A 228 -4.66 8.77 2.51
C ALA A 228 -5.16 8.39 3.90
N LEU A 229 -5.92 9.27 4.57
CA LEU A 229 -6.57 8.97 5.85
C LEU A 229 -7.64 7.88 5.72
N LEU A 230 -8.37 7.84 4.60
CA LEU A 230 -9.32 6.76 4.32
C LEU A 230 -8.59 5.42 4.14
N GLY A 231 -7.49 5.42 3.39
CA GLY A 231 -6.63 4.25 3.23
C GLY A 231 -6.05 3.78 4.55
N ALA A 232 -5.53 4.70 5.36
CA ALA A 232 -5.04 4.41 6.70
C ALA A 232 -6.12 3.80 7.59
N ALA A 233 -7.32 4.36 7.60
CA ALA A 233 -8.43 3.79 8.36
C ALA A 233 -8.73 2.34 7.93
N GLY A 234 -8.75 2.07 6.62
CA GLY A 234 -8.94 0.72 6.10
C GLY A 234 -7.81 -0.24 6.50
N LEU A 235 -6.55 0.19 6.39
CA LEU A 235 -5.38 -0.61 6.77
C LEU A 235 -5.35 -0.87 8.27
N THR A 236 -5.63 0.14 9.10
CA THR A 236 -5.71 -0.01 10.55
C THR A 236 -6.84 -0.97 10.94
N VAL A 237 -8.03 -0.87 10.34
CA VAL A 237 -9.13 -1.83 10.58
C VAL A 237 -8.69 -3.24 10.21
N LEU A 238 -8.05 -3.43 9.06
CA LEU A 238 -7.49 -4.72 8.68
C LEU A 238 -6.52 -5.20 9.76
N GLN A 239 -5.60 -4.36 10.25
CA GLN A 239 -4.59 -4.74 11.25
C GLN A 239 -5.25 -5.22 12.54
N GLN A 240 -6.32 -4.57 12.99
CA GLN A 240 -7.06 -5.05 14.17
C GLN A 240 -7.73 -6.40 13.92
N LEU A 241 -8.26 -6.63 12.71
CA LEU A 241 -8.84 -7.92 12.33
C LEU A 241 -7.78 -9.01 12.13
N SER A 242 -6.55 -8.66 11.75
CA SER A 242 -5.44 -9.59 11.52
C SER A 242 -5.09 -10.43 12.75
N GLY A 243 -5.14 -9.81 13.94
CA GLY A 243 -4.87 -10.49 15.21
C GLY A 243 -5.83 -11.65 15.48
N LEU A 244 -7.04 -11.60 14.91
CA LEU A 244 -8.02 -12.68 15.01
C LEU A 244 -7.66 -13.88 14.15
N PHE A 245 -6.98 -13.68 13.01
CA PHE A 245 -6.57 -14.76 12.11
C PHE A 245 -5.38 -15.56 12.64
N VAL A 246 -4.42 -14.88 13.30
CA VAL A 246 -3.22 -15.52 13.87
C VAL A 246 -3.57 -16.43 15.06
N GLY A 247 -4.61 -16.10 15.83
CA GLY A 247 -5.05 -16.90 16.97
C GLY A 247 -5.82 -18.19 16.61
N GLY A 248 -6.50 -18.22 15.45
CA GLY A 248 -7.44 -19.29 15.10
C GLY A 248 -6.86 -20.51 14.38
N ALA A 249 -5.64 -20.43 13.86
CA ALA A 249 -5.05 -21.46 12.97
C ALA A 249 -4.36 -22.64 13.71
N THR A 250 -4.53 -22.76 15.02
CA THR A 250 -3.64 -23.55 15.90
C THR A 250 -4.11 -24.97 16.22
N SER A 251 -5.21 -25.46 15.64
CA SER A 251 -5.74 -26.79 15.97
C SER A 251 -5.12 -27.95 15.18
N ASN A 252 -4.38 -27.70 14.09
CA ASN A 252 -3.68 -28.76 13.34
C ASN A 252 -2.35 -28.27 12.70
N PRO A 253 -1.18 -28.80 13.12
CA PRO A 253 0.13 -28.41 12.59
C PRO A 253 0.29 -28.59 11.08
N LEU A 254 -0.40 -29.57 10.47
CA LEU A 254 -0.35 -29.79 9.01
C LEU A 254 -1.09 -28.70 8.22
N LEU A 255 -2.10 -28.08 8.84
CA LEU A 255 -2.87 -27.00 8.23
C LEU A 255 -2.33 -25.62 8.62
N ALA A 256 -1.54 -25.51 9.68
CA ALA A 256 -1.04 -24.23 10.19
C ALA A 256 -0.19 -23.45 9.17
N SER A 257 0.72 -24.11 8.45
CA SER A 257 1.54 -23.48 7.40
C SER A 257 0.71 -23.03 6.20
N PHE A 258 -0.28 -23.83 5.80
CA PHE A 258 -1.18 -23.49 4.70
C PHE A 258 -2.15 -22.37 5.08
N ALA A 259 -2.72 -22.43 6.29
CA ALA A 259 -3.62 -21.41 6.83
C ALA A 259 -2.92 -20.06 6.99
N SER A 260 -1.68 -20.04 7.48
CA SER A 260 -0.89 -18.81 7.57
C SER A 260 -0.56 -18.23 6.19
N LEU A 261 -0.29 -19.07 5.19
CA LEU A 261 -0.06 -18.61 3.81
C LEU A 261 -1.35 -18.02 3.20
N ILE A 262 -2.51 -18.65 3.43
CA ILE A 262 -3.81 -18.09 3.03
C ILE A 262 -4.10 -16.78 3.76
N ALA A 263 -3.85 -16.72 5.07
CA ALA A 263 -4.05 -15.50 5.86
C ALA A 263 -3.17 -14.36 5.33
N LEU A 264 -1.90 -14.63 5.00
CA LEU A 264 -1.01 -13.67 4.35
C LEU A 264 -1.54 -13.24 2.98
N LEU A 265 -2.00 -14.17 2.16
CA LEU A 265 -2.59 -13.84 0.85
C LEU A 265 -3.82 -12.94 0.99
N LEU A 266 -4.73 -13.27 1.90
CA LEU A 266 -5.91 -12.46 2.19
C LEU A 266 -5.52 -11.09 2.74
N TRP A 267 -4.56 -11.04 3.65
CA TRP A 267 -3.98 -9.82 4.20
C TRP A 267 -3.47 -8.89 3.11
N LEU A 268 -2.60 -9.41 2.24
CA LEU A 268 -2.01 -8.68 1.13
C LEU A 268 -3.06 -8.24 0.11
N ASN A 269 -4.06 -9.09 -0.17
CA ASN A 269 -5.13 -8.78 -1.10
C ASN A 269 -6.03 -7.66 -0.58
N LEU A 270 -6.54 -7.79 0.64
CA LEU A 270 -7.39 -6.77 1.25
C LEU A 270 -6.63 -5.45 1.42
N SER A 271 -5.36 -5.49 1.81
CA SER A 271 -4.51 -4.29 1.87
C SER A 271 -4.36 -3.63 0.49
N SER A 272 -4.13 -4.42 -0.56
CA SER A 272 -4.05 -3.92 -1.93
C SER A 272 -5.37 -3.30 -2.38
N GLN A 273 -6.51 -3.92 -2.05
CA GLN A 273 -7.83 -3.36 -2.34
C GLN A 273 -8.04 -2.02 -1.63
N VAL A 274 -7.70 -1.92 -0.34
CA VAL A 274 -7.81 -0.68 0.44
C VAL A 274 -6.97 0.44 -0.19
N ILE A 275 -5.71 0.14 -0.56
CA ILE A 275 -4.81 1.12 -1.19
C ILE A 275 -5.37 1.59 -2.54
N LEU A 276 -5.94 0.68 -3.35
CA LEU A 276 -6.52 1.02 -4.65
C LEU A 276 -7.85 1.76 -4.53
N ILE A 277 -8.67 1.46 -3.51
CA ILE A 277 -9.88 2.24 -3.19
C ILE A 277 -9.49 3.65 -2.73
N ALA A 278 -8.48 3.78 -1.87
CA ALA A 278 -7.94 5.08 -1.47
C ALA A 278 -7.41 5.85 -2.68
N THR A 279 -6.72 5.17 -3.61
CA THR A 279 -6.27 5.74 -4.89
C THR A 279 -7.46 6.29 -5.69
N ALA A 280 -8.51 5.49 -5.88
CA ALA A 280 -9.72 5.93 -6.58
C ALA A 280 -10.39 7.12 -5.87
N TYR A 281 -10.35 7.17 -4.54
CA TYR A 281 -10.87 8.28 -3.75
C TYR A 281 -10.08 9.58 -3.96
N ILE A 282 -8.75 9.49 -4.01
CA ILE A 282 -7.89 10.64 -4.30
C ILE A 282 -8.13 11.12 -5.74
N VAL A 283 -8.14 10.21 -6.73
CA VAL A 283 -8.40 10.54 -8.15
C VAL A 283 -9.76 11.21 -8.31
N THR A 284 -10.80 10.69 -7.66
CA THR A 284 -12.13 11.31 -7.68
C THR A 284 -12.08 12.73 -7.11
N GLY A 285 -11.33 12.95 -6.02
CA GLY A 285 -11.13 14.28 -5.46
C GLY A 285 -10.39 15.24 -6.38
N VAL A 286 -9.41 14.76 -7.15
CA VAL A 286 -8.72 15.56 -8.16
C VAL A 286 -9.69 15.98 -9.26
N ARG A 287 -10.48 15.04 -9.81
CA ARG A 287 -11.50 15.33 -10.84
C ARG A 287 -12.53 16.35 -10.36
N GLU A 288 -12.94 16.26 -9.10
CA GLU A 288 -13.88 17.23 -8.50
C GLU A 288 -13.29 18.64 -8.38
N GLU A 289 -11.99 18.76 -8.15
CA GLU A 289 -11.30 20.05 -8.06
C GLU A 289 -11.06 20.67 -9.43
N GLU A 290 -10.79 19.85 -10.46
CA GLU A 290 -10.61 20.26 -11.86
C GLU A 290 -11.93 20.69 -12.50
N ASP A 291 -13.01 19.95 -12.26
CA ASP A 291 -14.34 20.26 -12.80
C ASP A 291 -15.42 20.25 -11.71
N ARG A 292 -15.53 21.38 -11.01
CA ARG A 292 -16.50 21.58 -9.93
C ARG A 292 -17.95 21.56 -10.42
N VAL A 293 -18.19 21.92 -11.69
CA VAL A 293 -19.54 21.96 -12.26
C VAL A 293 -20.02 20.52 -12.47
N ARG A 294 -19.19 19.67 -13.08
CA ARG A 294 -19.47 18.25 -13.28
C ARG A 294 -19.49 17.47 -11.96
N ALA A 295 -18.77 17.91 -10.94
CA ALA A 295 -18.87 17.34 -9.60
C ALA A 295 -20.21 17.63 -8.90
N ARG A 296 -20.75 18.84 -9.07
CA ARG A 296 -21.99 19.31 -8.42
C ARG A 296 -23.25 18.90 -9.18
N PHE A 297 -23.18 18.85 -10.51
CA PHE A 297 -24.27 18.43 -11.40
C PHE A 297 -23.95 17.12 -12.12
N GLY A 298 -23.21 16.23 -11.45
CA GLY A 298 -22.78 14.95 -11.99
C GLY A 298 -23.94 13.99 -12.30
N ALA A 299 -23.59 12.79 -12.77
CA ALA A 299 -24.59 11.79 -13.14
C ALA A 299 -25.57 11.47 -12.00
N THR A 300 -26.87 11.59 -12.28
CA THR A 300 -27.96 11.19 -11.38
C THR A 300 -28.45 9.77 -11.64
N THR A 301 -28.04 9.18 -12.78
CA THR A 301 -28.37 7.80 -13.18
C THR A 301 -27.13 7.04 -13.63
N PHE A 302 -27.18 5.71 -13.57
CA PHE A 302 -26.09 4.86 -14.07
C PHE A 302 -25.86 5.01 -15.58
N LEU A 303 -26.89 5.33 -16.36
CA LEU A 303 -26.75 5.59 -17.80
C LEU A 303 -25.96 6.87 -18.05
N GLN A 304 -26.27 7.96 -17.33
CA GLN A 304 -25.48 9.20 -17.40
C GLN A 304 -24.04 8.96 -16.97
N ARG A 305 -23.81 8.16 -15.92
CA ARG A 305 -22.46 7.80 -15.47
C ARG A 305 -21.69 7.03 -16.55
N ARG A 306 -22.37 6.10 -17.25
CA ARG A 306 -21.78 5.37 -18.37
C ARG A 306 -21.36 6.28 -19.52
N VAL A 307 -22.17 7.30 -19.83
CA VAL A 307 -21.82 8.33 -20.83
C VAL A 307 -20.61 9.13 -20.35
N GLN A 308 -20.64 9.65 -19.12
CA GLN A 308 -19.51 10.41 -18.54
C GLN A 308 -18.21 9.61 -18.55
N ARG A 309 -18.28 8.31 -18.23
CA ARG A 309 -17.13 7.42 -18.30
C ARG A 309 -16.59 7.26 -19.72
N ALA A 310 -17.47 7.16 -20.72
CA ALA A 310 -17.06 7.07 -22.11
C ALA A 310 -16.39 8.38 -22.58
N GLU A 311 -16.92 9.53 -22.19
CA GLU A 311 -16.30 10.85 -22.44
C GLU A 311 -14.92 10.96 -21.78
N ASP A 312 -14.78 10.49 -20.53
CA ASP A 312 -13.50 10.49 -19.81
C ASP A 312 -12.45 9.64 -20.54
N ALA A 313 -12.85 8.45 -20.99
CA ALA A 313 -11.98 7.54 -21.73
C ALA A 313 -11.52 8.14 -23.07
N VAL A 314 -12.44 8.78 -23.82
CA VAL A 314 -12.11 9.48 -25.06
C VAL A 314 -11.16 10.64 -24.78
N SER A 315 -11.41 11.42 -23.73
CA SER A 315 -10.55 12.54 -23.35
C SER A 315 -9.15 12.09 -22.91
N ALA A 316 -9.05 10.97 -22.18
CA ALA A 316 -7.77 10.38 -21.80
C ALA A 316 -6.98 9.89 -23.02
N ALA A 317 -7.64 9.18 -23.95
CA ALA A 317 -7.02 8.74 -25.19
C ALA A 317 -6.59 9.92 -26.08
N ALA A 318 -7.37 11.00 -26.14
CA ALA A 318 -7.02 12.21 -26.90
C ALA A 318 -5.76 12.89 -26.34
N ARG A 319 -5.67 13.05 -25.01
CA ARG A 319 -4.46 13.60 -24.36
C ARG A 319 -3.23 12.73 -24.60
N GLU A 320 -3.39 11.41 -24.56
CA GLU A 320 -2.30 10.49 -24.84
C GLU A 320 -1.82 10.60 -26.30
N LEU A 321 -2.75 10.70 -27.25
CA LEU A 321 -2.41 10.90 -28.66
C LEU A 321 -1.68 12.23 -28.91
N GLU A 322 -2.12 13.30 -28.25
CA GLU A 322 -1.46 14.61 -28.33
C GLU A 322 -0.01 14.53 -27.84
N LYS A 323 0.18 13.94 -26.66
CA LYS A 323 1.51 13.74 -26.07
C LYS A 323 2.41 12.86 -26.96
N ALA A 324 1.87 11.79 -27.54
CA ALA A 324 2.62 10.92 -28.44
C ALA A 324 3.09 11.68 -29.71
N ARG A 325 2.25 12.57 -30.25
CA ARG A 325 2.61 13.42 -31.40
C ARG A 325 3.68 14.44 -31.05
N GLU A 326 3.64 15.02 -29.85
CA GLU A 326 4.69 15.93 -29.36
C GLU A 326 6.04 15.21 -29.28
N LEU A 327 6.08 14.02 -28.69
CA LEU A 327 7.30 13.22 -28.58
C LEU A 327 7.85 12.78 -29.95
N GLU A 328 6.97 12.37 -30.87
CA GLU A 328 7.36 12.04 -32.25
C GLU A 328 7.96 13.26 -32.97
N ALA A 329 7.38 14.45 -32.76
CA ALA A 329 7.90 15.70 -33.34
C ALA A 329 9.28 16.06 -32.77
N GLU A 330 9.51 15.89 -31.46
CA GLU A 330 10.81 16.08 -30.84
C GLU A 330 11.87 15.11 -31.36
N GLU A 331 11.51 13.83 -31.56
CA GLU A 331 12.41 12.82 -32.11
C GLU A 331 12.82 13.17 -33.55
N ARG A 332 11.86 13.56 -34.40
CA ARG A 332 12.14 14.02 -35.77
C ARG A 332 13.04 15.25 -35.80
N ALA A 333 12.81 16.22 -34.91
CA ALA A 333 13.64 17.41 -34.81
C ALA A 333 15.09 17.09 -34.43
N LYS A 334 15.31 16.11 -33.55
CA LYS A 334 16.65 15.65 -33.15
C LYS A 334 17.36 14.83 -34.22
N ALA A 335 16.62 14.09 -35.05
CA ALA A 335 17.19 13.27 -36.12
C ALA A 335 17.55 14.06 -37.39
N GLY A 336 16.94 15.25 -37.58
CA GLY A 336 17.14 16.09 -38.76
C GLY A 336 18.16 17.21 -38.62
N GLY A 337 18.81 17.37 -37.46
CA GLY A 337 19.87 18.36 -37.20
C GLY A 337 21.21 17.69 -36.94
#